data_AF-A0A8C5WUP9-F1
#
_entry.id   AF-A0A8C5WUP9-F1
#
_cell.length_a   1.000
_cell.length_b   1.000
_cell.length_c   1.000
_cell.angle_alpha   90.00
_cell.angle_beta   90.00
_cell.angle_gamma   90.00
#
_symmetry.space_group_name_H-M   'P 1'
#
loop_
_entity.id
_entity.type
_entity.pdbx_description
1 polymer ?
#
loop_
_entity_poly.entity_id
_entity_poly.type
_entity_poly.pdbx_seq_one_letter_code
_entity_poly.pdbx_strand_id
1 'polypeptide(L)'
;MGALRISGKGSSEGQPDVAGIWSPEHAMAWHLEEAFRKDPAGWAAAKCQEWDRREAGLPAFLQEIPDCPCTLSQARADFGRFHTDDGCDMEKGSVCTYHPGAVHCVRSVQASPRYGAGQQCCYTRQGVQLLTEDSAGGSTPDRGHDWGAPPYKQPPRVPGFSHWLYDVLSFYFCCLWSDRCDVYLKRRPSSGCQRYRPPRAASAFGDPHFLTFDGLNFTFKGLGEYVLLASKGTDLRLQGRIRLLKGQPGAKAKVTGLSAIAMRENNSDVVEVRFGEKSQALEVLLNQKALNFSEQTWMDLNGLFLSSGPGTKVSVLFSSGAGVEVSGQGGKALGLTVLLPESFQDQTEGLFGRMNGRPHDDLTLPNGTALEAASSGPREHFAFGAEWAVSNGTSLFTYDSRELRESFVCGPKRRPSFPASVSGPAEPDPRLVEQAASVCQGDPFCRFDALTTGDPALGSLARASHQRFRKLRQDLKPGRPLPPPLTRTRRHASPPPHPNPPREAAA
;
A
#
# COMPACT_ATOMS: atom_id res chain seq x y z
N MET A 1 21.70 14.82 -17.50
CA MET A 1 20.97 13.57 -17.25
C MET A 1 20.41 13.10 -18.57
N GLY A 2 20.29 11.80 -18.74
CA GLY A 2 19.68 11.18 -19.92
C GLY A 2 19.49 9.69 -19.69
N ALA A 3 18.94 9.03 -20.70
CA ALA A 3 18.85 7.57 -20.77
C ALA A 3 19.50 7.10 -22.07
N LEU A 4 20.14 5.93 -22.03
CA LEU A 4 20.66 5.26 -23.20
C LEU A 4 19.53 4.46 -23.86
N ARG A 5 19.34 4.67 -25.16
CA ARG A 5 18.44 3.86 -25.99
C ARG A 5 19.25 2.98 -26.92
N ILE A 6 18.97 1.70 -26.93
CA ILE A 6 19.48 0.75 -27.91
C ILE A 6 18.33 0.33 -28.81
N SER A 7 18.42 0.62 -30.11
CA SER A 7 17.44 0.23 -31.13
C SER A 7 18.10 -0.53 -32.28
N GLY A 8 17.32 -1.35 -32.98
CA GLY A 8 17.81 -2.14 -34.11
C GLY A 8 18.28 -1.28 -35.30
N LYS A 9 19.23 -1.81 -36.09
CA LYS A 9 19.95 -1.13 -37.19
C LYS A 9 19.08 -0.70 -38.39
N GLY A 10 17.76 -0.90 -38.36
CA GLY A 10 16.85 -0.62 -39.47
C GLY A 10 15.98 0.63 -39.31
N SER A 11 16.08 1.33 -38.18
CA SER A 11 15.21 2.47 -37.86
C SER A 11 15.81 3.78 -38.35
N SER A 12 15.02 4.63 -38.98
CA SER A 12 15.44 5.99 -39.32
C SER A 12 15.41 6.90 -38.09
N GLU A 13 16.27 7.94 -38.09
CA GLU A 13 16.27 8.94 -37.03
C GLU A 13 14.90 9.65 -36.97
N GLY A 14 14.35 9.78 -35.76
CA GLY A 14 13.02 10.37 -35.54
C GLY A 14 11.82 9.46 -35.87
N GLN A 15 12.04 8.20 -36.27
CA GLN A 15 10.94 7.26 -36.50
C GLN A 15 10.16 6.98 -35.19
N PRO A 16 8.83 7.15 -35.18
CA PRO A 16 8.00 6.83 -34.02
C PRO A 16 7.91 5.32 -33.80
N ASP A 17 7.57 4.91 -32.57
CA ASP A 17 7.24 3.52 -32.20
C ASP A 17 8.32 2.47 -32.52
N VAL A 18 9.58 2.89 -32.55
CA VAL A 18 10.72 1.98 -32.75
C VAL A 18 10.99 1.17 -31.48
N ALA A 19 10.96 -0.16 -31.61
CA ALA A 19 11.35 -1.07 -30.54
C ALA A 19 12.79 -0.75 -30.07
N GLY A 20 12.93 -0.49 -28.78
CA GLY A 20 14.23 -0.18 -28.19
C GLY A 20 14.24 -0.49 -26.70
N ILE A 21 15.43 -0.84 -26.21
CA ILE A 21 15.70 -1.02 -24.79
C ILE A 21 16.24 0.30 -24.27
N TRP A 22 15.70 0.75 -23.14
CA TRP A 22 16.12 1.98 -22.48
C TRP A 22 16.81 1.64 -21.17
N SER A 23 17.91 2.31 -20.87
CA SER A 23 18.45 2.33 -19.51
C SER A 23 17.52 3.13 -18.59
N PRO A 24 17.63 2.95 -17.27
CA PRO A 24 17.17 3.95 -16.31
C PRO A 24 17.82 5.32 -16.57
N GLU A 25 17.27 6.38 -16.00
CA GLU A 25 17.90 7.70 -16.02
C GLU A 25 19.22 7.68 -15.24
N HIS A 26 20.26 8.31 -15.78
CA HIS A 26 21.52 8.48 -15.08
C HIS A 26 22.23 9.79 -15.41
N ALA A 27 23.17 10.17 -14.56
CA ALA A 27 24.11 11.24 -14.86
C ALA A 27 25.05 10.79 -16.00
N MET A 28 25.01 11.45 -17.14
CA MET A 28 25.87 11.11 -18.28
C MET A 28 27.26 11.76 -18.12
N ALA A 29 28.11 11.11 -17.34
CA ALA A 29 29.43 11.62 -16.94
C ALA A 29 30.36 11.92 -18.14
N TRP A 30 30.25 11.15 -19.24
CA TRP A 30 31.06 11.36 -20.46
C TRP A 30 30.68 12.63 -21.25
N HIS A 31 29.51 13.21 -20.98
CA HIS A 31 29.06 14.49 -21.52
C HIS A 31 29.34 15.69 -20.59
N LEU A 32 30.04 15.48 -19.46
CA LEU A 32 30.38 16.58 -18.57
C LEU A 32 31.40 17.52 -19.23
N GLU A 33 31.14 18.83 -19.06
CA GLU A 33 31.85 19.95 -19.68
C GLU A 33 33.36 19.90 -19.41
N GLU A 34 34.19 20.51 -20.28
CA GLU A 34 35.64 20.62 -20.08
C GLU A 34 35.98 21.28 -18.73
N ALA A 35 35.15 22.21 -18.27
CA ALA A 35 35.26 22.85 -16.97
C ALA A 35 35.18 21.84 -15.80
N PHE A 36 34.28 20.85 -15.88
CA PHE A 36 34.21 19.78 -14.88
C PHE A 36 35.48 18.93 -14.88
N ARG A 37 36.06 18.63 -16.04
CA ARG A 37 37.31 17.84 -16.12
C ARG A 37 38.52 18.57 -15.55
N LYS A 38 38.53 19.91 -15.62
CA LYS A 38 39.61 20.76 -15.09
C LYS A 38 39.52 20.93 -13.57
N ASP A 39 38.33 21.23 -13.06
CA ASP A 39 38.07 21.42 -11.63
C ASP A 39 36.68 20.87 -11.27
N PRO A 40 36.58 19.56 -10.97
CA PRO A 40 35.31 18.92 -10.66
C PRO A 40 34.59 19.55 -9.46
N ALA A 41 35.35 19.87 -8.41
CA ALA A 41 34.80 20.38 -7.15
C ALA A 41 34.32 21.83 -7.29
N GLY A 42 35.11 22.70 -7.93
CA GLY A 42 34.72 24.08 -8.20
C GLY A 42 33.54 24.18 -9.17
N TRP A 43 33.54 23.35 -10.23
CA TRP A 43 32.40 23.27 -11.14
C TRP A 43 31.12 22.82 -10.42
N ALA A 44 31.19 21.78 -9.59
CA ALA A 44 30.05 21.28 -8.84
C ALA A 44 29.52 22.32 -7.84
N ALA A 45 30.41 23.01 -7.12
CA ALA A 45 30.05 24.10 -6.23
C ALA A 45 29.34 25.23 -6.98
N ALA A 46 29.81 25.61 -8.17
CA ALA A 46 29.18 26.62 -9.02
C ALA A 46 27.78 26.19 -9.50
N LYS A 47 27.62 24.93 -9.93
CA LYS A 47 26.30 24.37 -10.30
C LYS A 47 25.35 24.31 -9.11
N CYS A 48 25.84 23.95 -7.91
CA CYS A 48 25.06 23.95 -6.67
C CYS A 48 24.54 25.37 -6.34
N GLN A 49 25.39 26.39 -6.43
CA GLN A 49 24.99 27.78 -6.19
C GLN A 49 24.01 28.31 -7.24
N GLU A 50 24.18 27.93 -8.52
CA GLU A 50 23.22 28.25 -9.58
C GLU A 50 21.85 27.62 -9.31
N TRP A 51 21.83 26.35 -8.89
CA TRP A 51 20.60 25.68 -8.47
C TRP A 51 19.94 26.38 -7.28
N ASP A 52 20.69 26.72 -6.22
CA ASP A 52 20.15 27.41 -5.04
C ASP A 52 19.48 28.74 -5.40
N ARG A 53 20.09 29.52 -6.32
CA ARG A 53 19.51 30.77 -6.83
C ARG A 53 18.21 30.54 -7.60
N ARG A 54 18.13 29.49 -8.42
CA ARG A 54 16.89 29.13 -9.14
C ARG A 54 15.80 28.65 -8.20
N GLU A 55 16.17 27.79 -7.26
CA GLU A 55 15.26 27.21 -6.26
C GLU A 55 14.61 28.30 -5.40
N ALA A 56 15.35 29.37 -5.08
CA ALA A 56 14.83 30.53 -4.37
C ALA A 56 13.69 31.27 -5.10
N GLY A 57 13.65 31.20 -6.43
CA GLY A 57 12.61 31.82 -7.26
C GLY A 57 11.40 30.92 -7.52
N LEU A 58 11.45 29.65 -7.12
CA LEU A 58 10.35 28.70 -7.35
C LEU A 58 9.31 28.75 -6.23
N PRO A 59 8.04 28.41 -6.52
CA PRO A 59 7.00 28.32 -5.50
C PRO A 59 7.38 27.36 -4.35
N ALA A 60 7.02 27.76 -3.14
CA ALA A 60 7.14 26.92 -1.95
C ALA A 60 6.16 25.75 -2.03
N PHE A 61 6.67 24.52 -1.94
CA PHE A 61 5.88 23.29 -2.06
C PHE A 61 5.72 22.52 -0.75
N LEU A 62 6.54 22.84 0.27
CA LEU A 62 6.62 22.10 1.53
C LEU A 62 5.30 22.03 2.31
N GLN A 63 4.37 22.95 2.09
CA GLN A 63 3.09 22.98 2.79
C GLN A 63 2.16 21.80 2.43
N GLU A 64 2.30 21.23 1.22
CA GLU A 64 1.49 20.12 0.74
C GLU A 64 2.16 18.74 0.92
N ILE A 65 3.34 18.72 1.54
CA ILE A 65 4.09 17.48 1.74
C ILE A 65 3.62 16.78 3.02
N PRO A 66 3.33 15.46 2.97
CA PRO A 66 2.97 14.70 4.16
C PRO A 66 4.16 14.56 5.12
N ASP A 67 3.87 14.58 6.41
CA ASP A 67 4.86 14.26 7.43
C ASP A 67 5.21 12.77 7.38
N CYS A 68 6.46 12.45 7.72
CA CYS A 68 6.91 11.08 7.79
C CYS A 68 6.29 10.35 8.99
N PRO A 69 6.08 9.03 8.87
CA PRO A 69 5.85 8.16 10.02
C PRO A 69 6.91 8.37 11.10
N CYS A 70 6.52 8.33 12.38
CA CYS A 70 7.47 8.57 13.46
C CYS A 70 8.49 7.43 13.64
N THR A 71 8.16 6.22 13.18
CA THR A 71 9.03 5.05 13.29
C THR A 71 9.09 4.25 11.99
N LEU A 72 10.17 3.48 11.83
CA LEU A 72 10.31 2.52 10.73
C LEU A 72 9.17 1.49 10.70
N SER A 73 8.68 1.05 11.87
CA SER A 73 7.55 0.11 11.93
C SER A 73 6.28 0.72 11.35
N GLN A 74 5.99 1.99 11.69
CA GLN A 74 4.86 2.72 11.12
C GLN A 74 5.03 2.92 9.61
N ALA A 75 6.23 3.29 9.16
CA ALA A 75 6.53 3.50 7.74
C ALA A 75 6.28 2.25 6.89
N ARG A 76 6.64 1.08 7.42
CA ARG A 76 6.41 -0.20 6.75
C ARG A 76 4.96 -0.69 6.85
N ALA A 77 4.23 -0.23 7.85
CA ALA A 77 2.84 -0.61 8.09
C ALA A 77 1.84 0.27 7.31
N ASP A 78 2.16 1.54 7.08
CA ASP A 78 1.30 2.53 6.40
C ASP A 78 1.41 2.44 4.87
N PHE A 79 1.10 1.25 4.35
CA PHE A 79 1.19 0.98 2.92
C PHE A 79 0.19 1.78 2.08
N GLY A 80 -0.82 2.44 2.67
CA GLY A 80 -1.80 3.24 1.94
C GLY A 80 -1.25 4.60 1.49
N ARG A 81 -0.22 5.11 2.17
CA ARG A 81 0.37 6.44 1.90
C ARG A 81 1.85 6.39 1.56
N PHE A 82 2.55 5.33 1.96
CA PHE A 82 3.98 5.17 1.74
C PHE A 82 4.31 3.83 1.08
N HIS A 83 5.32 3.83 0.22
CA HIS A 83 5.86 2.64 -0.41
C HIS A 83 7.38 2.57 -0.17
N THR A 84 7.94 1.37 -0.20
CA THR A 84 9.38 1.16 -0.04
C THR A 84 10.17 1.83 -1.16
N ASP A 85 11.21 2.58 -0.79
CA ASP A 85 12.19 3.07 -1.76
C ASP A 85 13.13 1.94 -2.18
N ASP A 86 13.11 1.57 -3.47
CA ASP A 86 13.96 0.51 -4.01
C ASP A 86 15.47 0.81 -3.88
N GLY A 87 15.85 2.09 -3.81
CA GLY A 87 17.24 2.51 -3.58
C GLY A 87 17.72 2.30 -2.13
N CYS A 88 16.80 2.14 -1.18
CA CYS A 88 17.10 1.91 0.23
C CYS A 88 16.08 0.95 0.86
N ASP A 89 16.14 -0.31 0.43
CA ASP A 89 15.32 -1.40 0.94
C ASP A 89 16.13 -2.41 1.77
N MET A 90 15.83 -2.51 3.07
CA MET A 90 16.48 -3.46 3.98
C MET A 90 16.18 -4.92 3.64
N GLU A 91 15.02 -5.19 3.02
CA GLU A 91 14.60 -6.56 2.66
C GLU A 91 15.35 -7.06 1.43
N LYS A 92 15.86 -6.16 0.59
CA LYS A 92 16.73 -6.45 -0.55
C LYS A 92 18.22 -6.32 -0.23
N GLY A 93 18.57 -6.04 1.03
CA GLY A 93 19.95 -5.87 1.47
C GLY A 93 20.63 -4.61 0.91
N SER A 94 19.86 -3.55 0.61
CA SER A 94 20.43 -2.28 0.14
C SER A 94 21.34 -1.66 1.20
N VAL A 95 22.43 -1.05 0.75
CA VAL A 95 23.35 -0.27 1.59
C VAL A 95 22.96 1.20 1.72
N CYS A 96 21.84 1.61 1.10
CA CYS A 96 21.32 2.98 1.17
C CYS A 96 22.38 4.03 0.81
N THR A 97 23.04 3.87 -0.34
CA THR A 97 24.24 4.61 -0.77
C THR A 97 24.14 6.13 -0.56
N TYR A 98 22.98 6.73 -0.85
CA TYR A 98 22.77 8.18 -0.77
C TYR A 98 22.19 8.64 0.57
N HIS A 99 21.90 7.72 1.49
CA HIS A 99 21.33 7.99 2.81
C HIS A 99 22.20 7.39 3.91
N PRO A 100 23.39 7.97 4.18
CA PRO A 100 24.28 7.46 5.22
C PRO A 100 23.58 7.39 6.59
N GLY A 101 23.67 6.23 7.22
CA GLY A 101 23.01 5.92 8.50
C GLY A 101 21.60 5.34 8.36
N ALA A 102 21.00 5.39 7.17
CA ALA A 102 19.72 4.74 6.91
C ALA A 102 19.90 3.24 6.69
N VAL A 103 18.88 2.46 7.05
CA VAL A 103 18.74 1.06 6.62
C VAL A 103 17.53 0.86 5.72
N HIS A 104 16.58 1.80 5.75
CA HIS A 104 15.37 1.72 4.96
C HIS A 104 14.82 3.11 4.71
N CYS A 105 14.31 3.36 3.50
CA CYS A 105 13.52 4.54 3.18
C CYS A 105 12.17 4.12 2.60
N VAL A 106 11.17 4.98 2.80
CA VAL A 106 9.88 4.91 2.12
C VAL A 106 9.62 6.24 1.43
N ARG A 107 8.85 6.24 0.35
CA ARG A 107 8.41 7.47 -0.31
C ARG A 107 6.89 7.58 -0.24
N SER A 108 6.38 8.80 -0.22
CA SER A 108 4.95 9.04 -0.43
C SER A 108 4.54 8.40 -1.75
N VAL A 109 3.38 7.76 -1.77
CA VAL A 109 2.85 7.16 -3.00
C VAL A 109 2.32 8.24 -3.93
N GLN A 110 1.66 9.24 -3.35
CA GLN A 110 1.03 10.30 -4.10
C GLN A 110 1.87 11.57 -4.11
N ALA A 111 1.91 12.20 -5.27
CA ALA A 111 2.41 13.55 -5.43
C ALA A 111 1.43 14.58 -4.87
N SER A 112 1.96 15.68 -4.34
CA SER A 112 1.18 16.82 -3.87
C SER A 112 0.29 17.37 -5.01
N PRO A 113 -0.99 17.67 -4.79
CA PRO A 113 -1.90 18.06 -5.86
C PRO A 113 -1.45 19.27 -6.66
N ARG A 114 -0.97 20.33 -6.02
CA ARG A 114 -0.62 21.59 -6.69
C ARG A 114 0.78 21.56 -7.28
N TYR A 115 1.74 21.01 -6.54
CA TYR A 115 3.15 21.13 -6.89
C TYR A 115 3.75 19.87 -7.52
N GLY A 116 3.05 18.73 -7.54
CA GLY A 116 3.62 17.47 -8.05
C GLY A 116 4.84 16.98 -7.27
N ALA A 117 4.95 17.36 -5.99
CA ALA A 117 6.07 17.10 -5.12
C ALA A 117 5.83 15.84 -4.25
N GLY A 118 6.89 15.22 -3.72
CA GLY A 118 6.84 14.01 -2.92
C GLY A 118 7.56 14.12 -1.59
N GLN A 119 7.51 13.05 -0.81
CA GLN A 119 8.26 12.90 0.44
C GLN A 119 9.06 11.61 0.42
N GLN A 120 10.32 11.67 0.85
CA GLN A 120 11.13 10.51 1.17
C GLN A 120 11.46 10.50 2.67
N CYS A 121 11.21 9.38 3.33
CA CYS A 121 11.37 9.19 4.76
C CYS A 121 12.37 8.06 5.02
N CYS A 122 13.52 8.38 5.61
CA CYS A 122 14.61 7.44 5.85
C CYS A 122 14.80 7.18 7.33
N TYR A 123 15.09 5.92 7.68
CA TYR A 123 15.15 5.46 9.06
C TYR A 123 16.44 4.71 9.37
N THR A 124 16.92 4.92 10.59
CA THR A 124 18.04 4.17 11.18
C THR A 124 17.64 2.72 11.51
N ARG A 125 18.63 1.89 11.82
CA ARG A 125 18.42 0.52 12.33
C ARG A 125 17.60 0.48 13.62
N GLN A 126 17.66 1.53 14.43
CA GLN A 126 16.88 1.69 15.66
C GLN A 126 15.42 2.09 15.38
N GLY A 127 15.07 2.34 14.12
CA GLY A 127 13.73 2.74 13.71
C GLY A 127 13.42 4.23 13.91
N VAL A 128 14.44 5.05 14.18
CA VAL A 128 14.33 6.52 14.31
C VAL A 128 14.47 7.15 12.93
N GLN A 129 13.61 8.12 12.63
CA GLN A 129 13.70 8.94 11.42
C GLN A 129 15.03 9.73 11.40
N LEU A 130 15.71 9.72 10.25
CA LEU A 130 16.86 10.57 10.00
C LEU A 130 16.39 11.96 9.57
N LEU A 131 16.87 13.00 10.24
CA LEU A 131 16.55 14.40 9.94
C LEU A 131 17.71 15.09 9.24
N THR A 132 17.40 16.00 8.32
CA THR A 132 18.39 16.78 7.57
C THR A 132 19.24 17.71 8.45
N GLU A 133 18.76 18.06 9.65
CA GLU A 133 19.52 18.85 10.63
C GLU A 133 20.68 18.05 11.25
N ASP A 134 20.51 16.73 11.38
CA ASP A 134 21.43 15.84 12.08
C ASP A 134 22.29 14.99 11.13
N SER A 135 21.85 14.76 9.88
CA SER A 135 22.50 13.86 8.94
C SER A 135 22.33 14.29 7.49
N ALA A 136 23.40 14.11 6.70
CA ALA A 136 23.35 14.22 5.25
C ALA A 136 22.49 13.13 4.59
N GLY A 137 22.20 12.04 5.30
CA GLY A 137 21.25 10.99 4.90
C GLY A 137 19.83 11.21 5.41
N GLY A 138 19.49 12.46 5.76
CA GLY A 138 18.16 12.82 6.27
C GLY A 138 17.02 12.52 5.30
N SER A 139 15.82 12.44 5.86
CA SER A 139 14.55 12.37 5.12
C SER A 139 14.33 13.67 4.36
N THR A 140 14.06 13.63 3.06
CA THR A 140 13.93 14.85 2.24
C THR A 140 12.58 14.93 1.52
N PRO A 141 12.01 16.13 1.37
CA PRO A 141 10.88 16.37 0.48
C PRO A 141 11.40 16.51 -0.96
N ASP A 142 10.78 15.85 -1.92
CA ASP A 142 11.16 15.90 -3.33
C ASP A 142 10.33 16.97 -4.06
N ARG A 143 10.94 17.92 -4.77
CA ARG A 143 10.16 18.91 -5.54
C ARG A 143 9.45 18.25 -6.72
N GLY A 144 10.11 17.30 -7.38
CA GLY A 144 9.47 16.42 -8.34
C GLY A 144 9.26 15.07 -7.71
N HIS A 145 8.00 14.63 -7.59
CA HIS A 145 7.70 13.26 -7.19
C HIS A 145 8.37 12.28 -8.15
N ASP A 146 8.97 11.21 -7.63
CA ASP A 146 9.75 10.24 -8.43
C ASP A 146 8.93 9.64 -9.57
N TRP A 147 7.69 9.27 -9.27
CA TRP A 147 6.75 8.74 -10.25
C TRP A 147 5.99 9.80 -11.04
N GLY A 148 6.33 11.08 -10.83
CA GLY A 148 5.64 12.21 -11.45
C GLY A 148 4.24 12.44 -10.86
N ALA A 149 3.44 13.21 -11.58
CA ALA A 149 2.05 13.47 -11.22
C ALA A 149 1.22 13.83 -12.46
N PRO A 150 -0.05 13.41 -12.57
CA PRO A 150 -0.92 13.90 -13.65
C PRO A 150 -1.07 15.44 -13.62
N PRO A 151 -1.14 16.13 -14.77
CA PRO A 151 -0.82 15.66 -16.12
C PRO A 151 0.72 15.68 -16.35
N TYR A 152 1.28 14.54 -16.77
CA TYR A 152 2.72 14.26 -16.96
C TYR A 152 3.42 15.06 -18.09
N LYS A 153 3.00 16.31 -18.34
CA LYS A 153 3.37 17.08 -19.54
C LYS A 153 4.61 17.93 -19.37
N GLN A 154 4.86 18.46 -18.16
CA GLN A 154 5.96 19.39 -17.92
C GLN A 154 6.50 19.27 -16.49
N PRO A 155 7.76 19.65 -16.23
CA PRO A 155 8.30 19.69 -14.88
C PRO A 155 7.44 20.57 -13.95
N PRO A 156 7.27 20.20 -12.66
CA PRO A 156 7.89 19.08 -11.95
C PRO A 156 7.11 17.75 -12.03
N ARG A 157 6.26 17.55 -13.03
CA ARG A 157 5.31 16.43 -13.10
C ARG A 157 5.73 15.26 -13.99
N VAL A 158 6.82 15.39 -14.74
CA VAL A 158 7.32 14.32 -15.63
C VAL A 158 7.98 13.23 -14.77
N PRO A 159 7.52 11.96 -14.83
CA PRO A 159 8.07 10.85 -14.07
C PRO A 159 9.56 10.66 -14.33
N GLY A 160 10.32 10.35 -13.27
CA GLY A 160 11.78 10.21 -13.29
C GLY A 160 12.50 11.55 -13.54
N PHE A 161 12.36 12.11 -14.73
CA PHE A 161 13.07 13.30 -15.19
C PHE A 161 12.89 14.53 -14.29
N SER A 162 11.70 14.77 -13.73
CA SER A 162 11.48 15.92 -12.85
C SER A 162 12.20 15.75 -11.52
N HIS A 163 12.07 14.58 -10.90
CA HIS A 163 12.78 14.24 -9.67
C HIS A 163 14.30 14.34 -9.89
N TRP A 164 14.79 13.81 -11.02
CA TRP A 164 16.20 13.93 -11.38
C TRP A 164 16.66 15.37 -11.56
N LEU A 165 15.86 16.20 -12.22
CA LEU A 165 16.19 17.60 -12.50
C LEU A 165 16.29 18.42 -11.21
N TYR A 166 15.32 18.26 -10.30
CA TYR A 166 15.20 19.13 -9.13
C TYR A 166 15.91 18.62 -7.88
N ASP A 167 16.01 17.30 -7.72
CA ASP A 167 16.39 16.67 -6.45
C ASP A 167 17.64 15.79 -6.60
N VAL A 168 17.73 14.94 -7.63
CA VAL A 168 18.92 14.08 -7.80
C VAL A 168 20.15 14.87 -8.28
N LEU A 169 20.05 15.62 -9.38
CA LEU A 169 21.21 16.36 -9.91
C LEU A 169 21.73 17.42 -8.94
N SER A 170 20.83 18.09 -8.23
CA SER A 170 21.19 19.06 -7.19
C SER A 170 21.89 18.39 -6.01
N PHE A 171 21.44 17.20 -5.58
CA PHE A 171 22.17 16.40 -4.59
C PHE A 171 23.57 16.01 -5.07
N TYR A 172 23.73 15.62 -6.34
CA TYR A 172 25.05 15.33 -6.92
C TYR A 172 25.97 16.55 -6.88
N PHE A 173 25.49 17.71 -7.35
CA PHE A 173 26.28 18.94 -7.36
C PHE A 173 26.66 19.41 -5.94
N CYS A 174 25.72 19.36 -5.00
CA CYS A 174 25.90 19.94 -3.67
C CYS A 174 26.52 18.97 -2.65
N CYS A 175 26.17 17.68 -2.68
CA CYS A 175 26.52 16.72 -1.63
C CYS A 175 27.58 15.68 -2.06
N LEU A 176 27.57 15.25 -3.32
CA LEU A 176 28.50 14.18 -3.78
C LEU A 176 29.77 14.73 -4.43
N TRP A 177 29.65 15.82 -5.19
CA TRP A 177 30.76 16.40 -5.96
C TRP A 177 31.30 17.71 -5.41
N SER A 178 30.69 18.24 -4.33
CA SER A 178 31.21 19.39 -3.60
C SER A 178 30.92 19.27 -2.10
N ASP A 179 31.55 20.13 -1.31
CA ASP A 179 31.34 20.21 0.15
C ASP A 179 30.24 21.23 0.50
N ARG A 180 29.12 21.24 -0.24
CA ARG A 180 28.02 22.23 -0.10
C ARG A 180 26.67 21.56 0.22
N CYS A 181 26.70 20.42 0.88
CA CYS A 181 25.48 19.66 1.15
C CYS A 181 24.51 20.42 2.07
N ASP A 182 25.04 21.30 2.93
CA ASP A 182 24.26 22.24 3.75
C ASP A 182 23.30 23.10 2.91
N VAL A 183 23.71 23.51 1.71
CA VAL A 183 22.87 24.29 0.78
C VAL A 183 21.69 23.45 0.29
N TYR A 184 21.93 22.18 -0.07
CA TYR A 184 20.88 21.26 -0.50
C TYR A 184 19.86 20.99 0.61
N LEU A 185 20.36 20.59 1.79
CA LEU A 185 19.52 20.23 2.93
C LEU A 185 18.70 21.43 3.46
N LYS A 186 19.21 22.65 3.33
CA LYS A 186 18.45 23.87 3.64
C LYS A 186 17.22 24.04 2.74
N ARG A 187 17.28 23.63 1.48
CA ARG A 187 16.15 23.67 0.53
C ARG A 187 15.26 22.43 0.59
N ARG A 188 15.73 21.39 1.27
CA ARG A 188 15.07 20.08 1.39
C ARG A 188 14.94 19.67 2.86
N PRO A 189 14.36 20.52 3.73
CA PRO A 189 14.27 20.21 5.16
C PRO A 189 13.31 19.05 5.42
N SER A 190 13.66 18.16 6.34
CA SER A 190 12.77 17.07 6.76
C SER A 190 11.45 17.59 7.34
N SER A 191 10.33 16.90 7.05
CA SER A 191 9.00 17.22 7.60
C SER A 191 8.77 16.71 9.03
N GLY A 192 9.69 15.92 9.60
CA GLY A 192 9.50 15.29 10.91
C GLY A 192 8.27 14.37 10.94
N CYS A 193 7.63 14.24 12.10
CA CYS A 193 6.44 13.40 12.29
C CYS A 193 5.30 14.07 13.11
N GLN A 194 5.38 15.39 13.31
CA GLN A 194 4.51 16.13 14.24
C GLN A 194 3.03 16.10 13.81
N ARG A 195 2.77 16.10 12.50
CA ARG A 195 1.43 15.99 11.89
C ARG A 195 1.12 14.57 11.43
N TYR A 196 2.02 13.61 11.60
CA TYR A 196 1.75 12.23 11.25
C TYR A 196 0.73 11.60 12.20
N ARG A 197 -0.34 11.09 11.61
CA ARG A 197 -1.40 10.36 12.30
C ARG A 197 -1.47 8.96 11.69
N PRO A 198 -1.20 7.88 12.44
CA PRO A 198 -1.30 6.53 11.91
C PRO A 198 -2.71 6.24 11.40
N PRO A 199 -2.86 5.52 10.27
CA PRO A 199 -4.17 5.09 9.79
C PRO A 199 -4.79 4.06 10.75
N ARG A 200 -6.12 3.94 10.70
CA ARG A 200 -6.84 2.83 11.36
C ARG A 200 -6.97 1.66 10.40
N ALA A 201 -6.90 0.46 10.95
CA ALA A 201 -6.91 -0.79 10.18
C ALA A 201 -8.18 -1.59 10.44
N ALA A 202 -8.78 -2.12 9.37
CA ALA A 202 -9.82 -3.14 9.40
C ALA A 202 -9.39 -4.35 8.55
N SER A 203 -9.97 -5.53 8.80
CA SER A 203 -9.59 -6.74 8.06
C SER A 203 -10.71 -7.77 7.98
N ALA A 204 -10.73 -8.53 6.88
CA ALA A 204 -11.59 -9.69 6.73
C ALA A 204 -10.80 -10.90 6.18
N PHE A 205 -11.03 -12.10 6.73
CA PHE A 205 -10.32 -13.33 6.37
C PHE A 205 -11.05 -14.59 6.88
N GLY A 206 -10.65 -15.78 6.44
CA GLY A 206 -11.26 -17.04 6.90
C GLY A 206 -12.72 -17.20 6.42
N ASP A 207 -13.59 -17.76 7.27
CA ASP A 207 -14.99 -18.08 6.94
C ASP A 207 -16.03 -17.00 7.33
N PRO A 208 -16.07 -15.89 6.58
CA PRO A 208 -15.21 -14.75 6.84
C PRO A 208 -15.48 -14.11 8.20
N HIS A 209 -14.39 -13.92 8.93
CA HIS A 209 -14.28 -13.11 10.13
C HIS A 209 -14.01 -11.67 9.75
N PHE A 210 -14.68 -10.73 10.41
CA PHE A 210 -14.49 -9.29 10.25
C PHE A 210 -13.88 -8.70 11.51
N LEU A 211 -12.91 -7.81 11.32
CA LEU A 211 -12.32 -6.96 12.33
C LEU A 211 -12.54 -5.51 11.89
N THR A 212 -13.39 -4.77 12.60
CA THR A 212 -13.75 -3.39 12.28
C THR A 212 -12.63 -2.41 12.63
N PHE A 213 -12.74 -1.16 12.17
CA PHE A 213 -11.75 -0.12 12.46
C PHE A 213 -11.62 0.20 13.95
N ASP A 214 -12.71 0.02 14.71
CA ASP A 214 -12.74 0.33 16.14
C ASP A 214 -12.45 -0.90 17.02
N GLY A 215 -12.48 -2.09 16.42
CA GLY A 215 -11.99 -3.32 17.03
C GLY A 215 -13.08 -4.31 17.43
N LEU A 216 -14.33 -4.10 17.03
CA LEU A 216 -15.34 -5.14 17.05
C LEU A 216 -14.90 -6.29 16.13
N ASN A 217 -15.19 -7.52 16.56
CA ASN A 217 -15.02 -8.70 15.73
C ASN A 217 -16.30 -9.52 15.67
N PHE A 218 -16.60 -10.04 14.49
CA PHE A 218 -17.76 -10.90 14.27
C PHE A 218 -17.55 -11.79 13.05
N THR A 219 -18.39 -12.81 12.90
CA THR A 219 -18.37 -13.72 11.75
C THR A 219 -19.64 -13.52 10.94
N PHE A 220 -19.49 -13.39 9.61
CA PHE A 220 -20.61 -13.20 8.69
C PHE A 220 -20.52 -14.15 7.49
N LYS A 221 -21.27 -15.26 7.55
CA LYS A 221 -21.29 -16.30 6.50
C LYS A 221 -22.38 -16.07 5.45
N GLY A 222 -22.54 -14.84 4.97
CA GLY A 222 -23.50 -14.51 3.91
C GLY A 222 -23.05 -15.00 2.54
N LEU A 223 -23.94 -15.55 1.71
CA LEU A 223 -23.64 -15.85 0.30
C LEU A 223 -24.21 -14.74 -0.58
N GLY A 224 -23.34 -14.01 -1.26
CA GLY A 224 -23.74 -12.84 -2.05
C GLY A 224 -22.61 -11.84 -2.24
N GLU A 225 -22.99 -10.62 -2.60
CA GLU A 225 -22.11 -9.46 -2.73
C GLU A 225 -22.54 -8.43 -1.69
N TYR A 226 -21.60 -7.92 -0.90
CA TYR A 226 -21.89 -7.07 0.26
C TYR A 226 -21.01 -5.83 0.26
N VAL A 227 -21.56 -4.72 0.74
CA VAL A 227 -20.80 -3.49 0.98
C VAL A 227 -19.96 -3.68 2.25
N LEU A 228 -18.65 -3.80 2.07
CA LEU A 228 -17.72 -3.96 3.20
C LEU A 228 -17.40 -2.60 3.82
N LEU A 229 -17.22 -1.59 2.97
CA LEU A 229 -16.96 -0.21 3.36
C LEU A 229 -17.55 0.74 2.31
N ALA A 230 -18.22 1.78 2.78
CA ALA A 230 -18.53 2.98 2.02
C ALA A 230 -18.13 4.22 2.84
N SER A 231 -17.63 5.27 2.17
CA SER A 231 -17.31 6.55 2.78
C SER A 231 -18.06 7.68 2.09
N LYS A 232 -18.81 8.48 2.85
CA LYS A 232 -19.58 9.60 2.28
C LYS A 232 -18.72 10.79 1.85
N GLY A 233 -17.58 11.01 2.52
CA GLY A 233 -16.72 12.16 2.24
C GLY A 233 -15.87 12.01 0.97
N THR A 234 -15.42 10.78 0.67
CA THR A 234 -14.56 10.52 -0.51
C THR A 234 -15.27 9.73 -1.62
N ASP A 235 -16.48 9.22 -1.36
CA ASP A 235 -17.16 8.21 -2.20
C ASP A 235 -16.28 6.97 -2.44
N LEU A 236 -15.45 6.60 -1.44
CA LEU A 236 -14.78 5.31 -1.41
C LEU A 236 -15.81 4.21 -1.21
N ARG A 237 -15.80 3.20 -2.08
CA ARG A 237 -16.66 2.02 -2.01
C ARG A 237 -15.83 0.77 -2.15
N LEU A 238 -16.09 -0.20 -1.28
CA LEU A 238 -15.43 -1.49 -1.23
C LEU A 238 -16.50 -2.58 -1.05
N GLN A 239 -16.54 -3.51 -1.99
CA GLN A 239 -17.51 -4.58 -2.03
C GLN A 239 -16.81 -5.94 -2.01
N GLY A 240 -17.41 -6.91 -1.32
CA GLY A 240 -16.89 -8.26 -1.19
C GLY A 240 -17.89 -9.28 -1.70
N ARG A 241 -17.43 -10.20 -2.54
CA ARG A 241 -18.21 -11.35 -3.01
C ARG A 241 -17.86 -12.56 -2.16
N ILE A 242 -18.83 -13.05 -1.40
CA ILE A 242 -18.68 -14.23 -0.56
C ILE A 242 -19.33 -15.44 -1.26
N ARG A 243 -18.56 -16.51 -1.43
CA ARG A 243 -18.99 -17.76 -2.09
C ARG A 243 -18.73 -18.96 -1.20
N LEU A 244 -19.34 -20.09 -1.56
CA LEU A 244 -18.94 -21.38 -1.02
C LEU A 244 -17.54 -21.73 -1.54
N LEU A 245 -16.65 -22.09 -0.64
CA LEU A 245 -15.33 -22.60 -1.01
C LEU A 245 -15.47 -24.06 -1.47
N LYS A 246 -14.69 -24.45 -2.47
CA LYS A 246 -14.59 -25.87 -2.87
C LYS A 246 -13.86 -26.62 -1.75
N GLY A 247 -14.61 -27.41 -0.98
CA GLY A 247 -14.07 -28.28 0.08
C GLY A 247 -13.38 -29.54 -0.47
N GLN A 248 -12.76 -30.32 0.40
CA GLN A 248 -12.30 -31.68 0.10
C GLN A 248 -13.49 -32.56 -0.34
N PRO A 249 -13.32 -33.50 -1.30
CA PRO A 249 -14.35 -34.47 -1.61
C PRO A 249 -14.81 -35.21 -0.34
N GLY A 250 -16.11 -35.14 -0.01
CA GLY A 250 -16.68 -35.76 1.20
C GLY A 250 -16.80 -34.85 2.42
N ALA A 251 -16.38 -33.59 2.36
CA ALA A 251 -16.60 -32.62 3.43
C ALA A 251 -18.11 -32.31 3.60
N LYS A 252 -18.65 -32.56 4.81
CA LYS A 252 -20.06 -32.28 5.14
C LYS A 252 -20.34 -30.79 5.38
N ALA A 253 -19.32 -30.00 5.72
CA ALA A 253 -19.45 -28.60 6.06
C ALA A 253 -19.35 -27.68 4.83
N LYS A 254 -20.34 -26.79 4.68
CA LYS A 254 -20.32 -25.70 3.68
C LYS A 254 -19.52 -24.53 4.24
N VAL A 255 -18.32 -24.33 3.72
CA VAL A 255 -17.41 -23.24 4.08
C VAL A 255 -17.64 -22.05 3.15
N THR A 256 -17.69 -20.84 3.68
CA THR A 256 -17.73 -19.61 2.88
C THR A 256 -16.39 -18.89 2.90
N GLY A 257 -16.18 -17.98 1.95
CA GLY A 257 -14.99 -17.13 1.94
C GLY A 257 -15.10 -16.05 0.88
N LEU A 258 -14.29 -15.00 1.05
CA LEU A 258 -14.18 -13.93 0.06
C LEU A 258 -13.55 -14.49 -1.21
N SER A 259 -14.21 -14.23 -2.34
CA SER A 259 -13.83 -14.76 -3.66
C SER A 259 -13.47 -13.66 -4.66
N ALA A 260 -14.00 -12.46 -4.46
CA ALA A 260 -13.63 -11.26 -5.20
C ALA A 260 -13.83 -10.02 -4.33
N ILE A 261 -12.99 -9.01 -4.52
CA ILE A 261 -13.08 -7.69 -3.89
C ILE A 261 -13.11 -6.65 -5.01
N ALA A 262 -14.12 -5.77 -5.03
CA ALA A 262 -14.22 -4.68 -6.00
C ALA A 262 -14.24 -3.33 -5.28
N MET A 263 -13.53 -2.35 -5.84
CA MET A 263 -13.28 -1.07 -5.18
C MET A 263 -13.18 0.10 -6.15
N ARG A 264 -13.57 1.28 -5.67
CA ARG A 264 -13.51 2.56 -6.38
C ARG A 264 -13.54 3.71 -5.37
N GLU A 265 -12.89 4.83 -5.68
CA GLU A 265 -13.05 6.09 -4.96
C GLU A 265 -13.43 7.21 -5.92
N ASN A 266 -14.52 7.93 -5.63
CA ASN A 266 -14.97 9.06 -6.45
C ASN A 266 -15.06 8.68 -7.94
N ASN A 267 -14.29 9.32 -8.81
CA ASN A 267 -14.24 9.05 -10.26
C ASN A 267 -12.97 8.29 -10.67
N SER A 268 -12.34 7.56 -9.74
CA SER A 268 -11.24 6.66 -10.05
C SER A 268 -11.69 5.54 -10.98
N ASP A 269 -10.72 4.85 -11.57
CA ASP A 269 -10.98 3.55 -12.18
C ASP A 269 -11.53 2.55 -11.16
N VAL A 270 -12.31 1.58 -11.64
CA VAL A 270 -12.81 0.45 -10.83
C VAL A 270 -11.78 -0.67 -10.88
N VAL A 271 -11.37 -1.14 -9.70
CA VAL A 271 -10.47 -2.29 -9.56
C VAL A 271 -11.25 -3.46 -8.95
N GLU A 272 -11.20 -4.63 -9.59
CA GLU A 272 -11.68 -5.89 -9.04
C GLU A 272 -10.51 -6.88 -8.91
N VAL A 273 -10.33 -7.46 -7.72
CA VAL A 273 -9.35 -8.51 -7.46
C VAL A 273 -10.08 -9.81 -7.15
N ARG A 274 -9.78 -10.87 -7.89
CA ARG A 274 -10.42 -12.20 -7.75
C ARG A 274 -9.42 -13.32 -8.02
N PHE A 275 -9.80 -14.58 -7.80
CA PHE A 275 -9.03 -15.71 -8.34
C PHE A 275 -9.35 -15.90 -9.83
N GLY A 276 -8.34 -16.16 -10.65
CA GLY A 276 -8.56 -16.52 -12.05
C GLY A 276 -9.32 -17.84 -12.18
N GLU A 277 -10.21 -17.98 -13.16
CA GLU A 277 -11.09 -19.16 -13.29
C GLU A 277 -10.34 -20.50 -13.37
N LYS A 278 -9.12 -20.48 -13.92
CA LYS A 278 -8.26 -21.65 -14.16
C LYS A 278 -7.00 -21.68 -13.31
N SER A 279 -6.80 -20.71 -12.42
CA SER A 279 -5.59 -20.59 -11.63
C SER A 279 -5.91 -20.34 -10.16
N GLN A 280 -4.94 -20.61 -9.29
CA GLN A 280 -4.98 -20.20 -7.88
C GLN A 280 -4.30 -18.83 -7.68
N ALA A 281 -3.95 -18.16 -8.78
CA ALA A 281 -3.33 -16.84 -8.77
C ALA A 281 -4.40 -15.75 -8.77
N LEU A 282 -4.06 -14.61 -8.19
CA LEU A 282 -4.93 -13.44 -8.23
C LEU A 282 -4.96 -12.86 -9.65
N GLU A 283 -6.15 -12.55 -10.11
CA GLU A 283 -6.44 -11.78 -11.32
C GLU A 283 -6.94 -10.40 -10.88
N VAL A 284 -6.43 -9.35 -11.53
CA VAL A 284 -6.89 -7.96 -11.30
C VAL A 284 -7.55 -7.45 -12.56
N LEU A 285 -8.77 -6.95 -12.44
CA LEU A 285 -9.52 -6.33 -13.51
C LEU A 285 -9.59 -4.83 -13.27
N LEU A 286 -9.25 -4.05 -14.29
CA LEU A 286 -9.44 -2.61 -14.34
C LEU A 286 -10.59 -2.31 -15.30
N ASN A 287 -11.65 -1.67 -14.79
CA ASN A 287 -12.84 -1.34 -15.59
C ASN A 287 -13.33 -2.55 -16.42
N GLN A 288 -13.45 -3.72 -15.76
CA GLN A 288 -13.89 -5.01 -16.33
C GLN A 288 -12.91 -5.69 -17.30
N LYS A 289 -11.66 -5.21 -17.41
CA LYS A 289 -10.63 -5.84 -18.26
C LYS A 289 -9.45 -6.31 -17.42
N ALA A 290 -9.00 -7.54 -17.62
CA ALA A 290 -7.83 -8.08 -16.92
C ALA A 290 -6.57 -7.26 -17.22
N LEU A 291 -5.82 -6.93 -16.18
CA LEU A 291 -4.50 -6.30 -16.27
C LEU A 291 -3.40 -7.36 -16.32
N ASN A 292 -2.30 -7.03 -17.00
CA ASN A 292 -1.12 -7.88 -17.06
C ASN A 292 0.03 -7.27 -16.25
N PHE A 293 0.55 -8.03 -15.28
CA PHE A 293 1.70 -7.66 -14.43
C PHE A 293 2.99 -8.42 -14.80
N SER A 294 3.10 -8.91 -16.03
CA SER A 294 4.29 -9.64 -16.51
C SER A 294 5.52 -8.73 -16.64
N GLU A 295 5.31 -7.44 -16.93
CA GLU A 295 6.39 -6.48 -17.16
C GLU A 295 6.58 -5.50 -16.01
N GLN A 296 5.51 -5.18 -15.27
CA GLN A 296 5.52 -4.19 -14.19
C GLN A 296 4.76 -4.72 -12.98
N THR A 297 5.27 -4.41 -11.79
CA THR A 297 4.66 -4.79 -10.50
C THR A 297 3.81 -3.67 -9.91
N TRP A 298 3.72 -2.53 -10.59
CA TRP A 298 2.93 -1.37 -10.18
C TRP A 298 2.44 -0.57 -11.38
N MET A 299 1.36 0.19 -11.20
CA MET A 299 0.74 1.06 -12.21
C MET A 299 0.14 2.30 -11.54
N ASP A 300 0.32 3.47 -12.16
CA ASP A 300 -0.40 4.70 -11.84
C ASP A 300 -1.63 4.80 -12.76
N LEU A 301 -2.81 4.84 -12.16
CA LEU A 301 -4.10 4.76 -12.84
C LEU A 301 -4.95 5.98 -12.46
N ASN A 302 -6.10 6.16 -13.12
CA ASN A 302 -6.92 7.32 -12.82
C ASN A 302 -7.44 7.25 -11.38
N GLY A 303 -6.94 8.15 -10.52
CA GLY A 303 -7.36 8.31 -9.12
C GLY A 303 -6.85 7.23 -8.15
N LEU A 304 -5.92 6.36 -8.57
CA LEU A 304 -5.34 5.33 -7.71
C LEU A 304 -3.98 4.84 -8.21
N PHE A 305 -3.18 4.33 -7.27
CA PHE A 305 -2.00 3.52 -7.55
C PHE A 305 -2.31 2.07 -7.26
N LEU A 306 -1.82 1.18 -8.11
CA LEU A 306 -2.00 -0.25 -8.02
C LEU A 306 -0.65 -0.93 -7.98
N SER A 307 -0.43 -1.83 -7.03
CA SER A 307 0.73 -2.70 -7.00
C SER A 307 0.30 -4.15 -6.85
N SER A 308 0.94 -5.03 -7.61
CA SER A 308 0.80 -6.47 -7.46
C SER A 308 2.17 -7.06 -7.12
N GLY A 309 2.26 -7.68 -5.94
CA GLY A 309 3.35 -8.62 -5.65
C GLY A 309 3.24 -9.87 -6.56
N PRO A 310 4.11 -10.88 -6.40
CA PRO A 310 4.20 -12.07 -7.29
C PRO A 310 2.92 -12.95 -7.30
N GLY A 311 1.79 -12.43 -7.81
CA GLY A 311 0.48 -13.07 -7.95
C GLY A 311 -0.28 -13.36 -6.65
N THR A 312 0.26 -13.00 -5.48
CA THR A 312 -0.28 -13.42 -4.16
C THR A 312 -0.85 -12.29 -3.32
N LYS A 313 -0.55 -11.04 -3.66
CA LYS A 313 -0.94 -9.84 -2.93
C LYS A 313 -1.09 -8.67 -3.89
N VAL A 314 -2.20 -7.95 -3.78
CA VAL A 314 -2.53 -6.76 -4.56
C VAL A 314 -2.83 -5.62 -3.60
N SER A 315 -2.13 -4.50 -3.75
CA SER A 315 -2.34 -3.28 -2.98
C SER A 315 -2.89 -2.19 -3.88
N VAL A 316 -4.00 -1.56 -3.47
CA VAL A 316 -4.65 -0.43 -4.14
C VAL A 316 -4.61 0.76 -3.20
N LEU A 317 -4.10 1.89 -3.69
CA LEU A 317 -3.84 3.08 -2.90
C LEU A 317 -4.58 4.25 -3.57
N PHE A 318 -5.57 4.82 -2.90
CA PHE A 318 -6.43 5.86 -3.44
C PHE A 318 -5.92 7.26 -3.12
N SER A 319 -6.39 8.25 -3.87
CA SER A 319 -6.00 9.66 -3.71
C SER A 319 -6.28 10.24 -2.32
N SER A 320 -7.28 9.73 -1.61
CA SER A 320 -7.54 10.09 -0.21
C SER A 320 -6.49 9.62 0.82
N GLY A 321 -5.56 8.74 0.41
CA GLY A 321 -4.64 8.02 1.29
C GLY A 321 -5.22 6.72 1.85
N ALA A 322 -6.41 6.29 1.41
CA ALA A 322 -6.94 4.97 1.72
C ALA A 322 -6.13 3.87 1.02
N GLY A 323 -5.72 2.86 1.79
CA GLY A 323 -5.02 1.68 1.29
C GLY A 323 -5.89 0.42 1.42
N VAL A 324 -5.98 -0.37 0.36
CA VAL A 324 -6.67 -1.66 0.33
C VAL A 324 -5.71 -2.73 -0.13
N GLU A 325 -5.52 -3.76 0.69
CA GLU A 325 -4.66 -4.90 0.39
C GLU A 325 -5.48 -6.18 0.33
N VAL A 326 -5.43 -6.85 -0.82
CA VAL A 326 -6.07 -8.15 -1.06
C VAL A 326 -4.99 -9.21 -1.20
N SER A 327 -5.13 -10.31 -0.47
CA SER A 327 -4.15 -11.40 -0.47
C SER A 327 -4.82 -12.77 -0.67
N GLY A 328 -4.16 -13.66 -1.40
CA GLY A 328 -4.62 -15.04 -1.55
C GLY A 328 -4.29 -15.86 -0.29
N GLN A 329 -5.29 -16.52 0.29
CA GLN A 329 -5.15 -17.41 1.44
C GLN A 329 -5.23 -18.87 0.99
N GLY A 330 -4.05 -19.48 0.79
CA GLY A 330 -3.93 -20.89 0.39
C GLY A 330 -4.62 -21.24 -0.93
N GLY A 331 -4.79 -20.28 -1.84
CA GLY A 331 -5.51 -20.43 -3.11
C GLY A 331 -7.03 -20.57 -3.00
N LYS A 332 -7.57 -20.64 -1.77
CA LYS A 332 -8.99 -20.97 -1.52
C LYS A 332 -9.86 -19.73 -1.30
N ALA A 333 -9.36 -18.77 -0.52
CA ALA A 333 -10.12 -17.57 -0.14
C ALA A 333 -9.23 -16.32 -0.20
N LEU A 334 -9.86 -15.16 -0.25
CA LEU A 334 -9.18 -13.87 -0.16
C LEU A 334 -9.14 -13.39 1.29
N GLY A 335 -8.00 -12.81 1.66
CA GLY A 335 -7.84 -11.95 2.82
C GLY A 335 -7.87 -10.49 2.38
N LEU A 336 -8.41 -9.64 3.24
CA LEU A 336 -8.55 -8.21 3.01
C LEU A 336 -8.02 -7.44 4.21
N THR A 337 -7.22 -6.40 3.96
CA THR A 337 -6.80 -5.41 4.94
C THR A 337 -7.07 -4.02 4.38
N VAL A 338 -7.67 -3.15 5.17
CA VAL A 338 -7.98 -1.77 4.78
C VAL A 338 -7.35 -0.81 5.78
N LEU A 339 -6.64 0.20 5.28
CA LEU A 339 -6.07 1.30 6.05
C LEU A 339 -6.75 2.61 5.67
N LEU A 340 -7.32 3.31 6.65
CA LEU A 340 -7.95 4.61 6.44
C LEU A 340 -7.25 5.70 7.28
N PRO A 341 -6.88 6.84 6.68
CA PRO A 341 -6.39 7.99 7.43
C PRO A 341 -7.48 8.62 8.31
N GLU A 342 -7.07 9.45 9.28
CA GLU A 342 -7.97 10.12 10.23
C GLU A 342 -9.08 10.95 9.55
N SER A 343 -8.86 11.42 8.32
CA SER A 343 -9.86 12.14 7.53
C SER A 343 -11.13 11.35 7.23
N PHE A 344 -11.13 10.02 7.39
CA PHE A 344 -12.33 9.17 7.25
C PHE A 344 -13.16 9.07 8.54
N GLN A 345 -12.73 9.71 9.63
CA GLN A 345 -13.41 9.62 10.92
C GLN A 345 -14.87 10.06 10.79
N ASP A 346 -15.78 9.26 11.37
CA ASP A 346 -17.24 9.45 11.31
C ASP A 346 -17.87 9.40 9.91
N GLN A 347 -17.13 8.94 8.89
CA GLN A 347 -17.61 8.92 7.50
C GLN A 347 -17.88 7.53 6.93
N THR A 348 -17.47 6.48 7.65
CA THR A 348 -17.55 5.09 7.16
C THR A 348 -18.86 4.40 7.54
N GLU A 349 -19.32 3.51 6.67
CA GLU A 349 -20.42 2.59 6.91
C GLU A 349 -20.18 1.27 6.16
N GLY A 350 -20.93 0.20 6.48
CA GLY A 350 -20.74 -1.14 5.92
C GLY A 350 -20.31 -2.17 6.96
N LEU A 351 -19.86 -3.35 6.51
CA LEU A 351 -19.45 -4.43 7.41
C LEU A 351 -18.19 -4.12 8.25
N PHE A 352 -17.38 -3.13 7.86
CA PHE A 352 -16.27 -2.63 8.67
C PHE A 352 -16.65 -1.57 9.71
N GLY A 353 -17.94 -1.24 9.81
CA GLY A 353 -18.48 -0.39 10.86
C GLY A 353 -18.21 1.11 10.67
N ARG A 354 -18.43 1.86 11.74
CA ARG A 354 -18.27 3.32 11.80
C ARG A 354 -16.92 3.62 12.43
N MET A 355 -16.04 4.29 11.71
CA MET A 355 -14.72 4.62 12.21
C MET A 355 -14.79 5.84 13.13
N ASN A 356 -15.22 5.66 14.38
CA ASN A 356 -15.43 6.75 15.34
C ASN A 356 -14.80 6.49 16.73
N GLY A 357 -14.16 5.34 16.92
CA GLY A 357 -13.61 4.88 18.19
C GLY A 357 -14.59 4.14 19.11
N ARG A 358 -15.75 3.71 18.63
CA ARG A 358 -16.81 3.10 19.45
C ARG A 358 -17.24 1.73 18.89
N PRO A 359 -16.64 0.62 19.36
CA PRO A 359 -16.96 -0.72 18.87
C PRO A 359 -18.43 -1.15 19.02
N HIS A 360 -19.22 -0.48 19.87
CA HIS A 360 -20.60 -0.86 20.16
C HIS A 360 -21.60 -0.42 19.08
N ASP A 361 -21.26 0.59 18.26
CA ASP A 361 -22.11 1.07 17.17
C ASP A 361 -21.65 0.58 15.78
N ASP A 362 -20.61 -0.26 15.74
CA ASP A 362 -20.08 -0.81 14.49
C ASP A 362 -21.11 -1.67 13.73
N LEU A 363 -22.08 -2.27 14.44
CA LEU A 363 -23.19 -3.01 13.84
C LEU A 363 -24.36 -2.08 13.47
N THR A 364 -24.05 -0.96 12.80
CA THR A 364 -25.05 -0.02 12.29
C THR A 364 -25.62 -0.50 10.96
N LEU A 365 -26.94 -0.66 10.90
CA LEU A 365 -27.68 -1.00 9.68
C LEU A 365 -27.68 0.16 8.66
N PRO A 366 -27.95 -0.10 7.37
CA PRO A 366 -28.06 0.96 6.36
C PRO A 366 -29.09 2.05 6.68
N ASN A 367 -30.11 1.74 7.49
CA ASN A 367 -31.11 2.71 7.95
C ASN A 367 -30.64 3.59 9.13
N GLY A 368 -29.41 3.41 9.61
CA GLY A 368 -28.81 4.15 10.72
C GLY A 368 -29.05 3.56 12.11
N THR A 369 -29.79 2.45 12.24
CA THR A 369 -30.03 1.79 13.53
C THR A 369 -28.83 0.95 13.94
N ALA A 370 -28.24 1.21 15.10
CA ALA A 370 -27.16 0.41 15.67
C ALA A 370 -27.72 -0.79 16.45
N LEU A 371 -27.15 -1.98 16.21
CA LEU A 371 -27.40 -3.16 17.04
C LEU A 371 -26.42 -3.18 18.21
N GLU A 372 -26.90 -3.52 19.40
CA GLU A 372 -26.08 -3.63 20.61
C GLU A 372 -25.11 -4.83 20.52
N ALA A 373 -23.86 -4.56 20.14
CA ALA A 373 -22.84 -5.58 19.86
C ALA A 373 -22.55 -6.52 21.05
N ALA A 374 -22.70 -6.04 22.30
CA ALA A 374 -22.48 -6.86 23.49
C ALA A 374 -23.57 -7.93 23.70
N SER A 375 -24.73 -7.76 23.06
CA SER A 375 -25.89 -8.64 23.18
C SER A 375 -26.20 -9.43 21.91
N SER A 376 -25.45 -9.20 20.82
CA SER A 376 -25.68 -9.85 19.54
C SER A 376 -24.97 -11.20 19.44
N GLY A 377 -25.70 -12.20 18.96
CA GLY A 377 -25.15 -13.51 18.63
C GLY A 377 -24.91 -13.67 17.13
N PRO A 378 -24.50 -14.87 16.71
CA PRO A 378 -24.25 -15.17 15.30
C PRO A 378 -25.46 -14.92 14.39
N ARG A 379 -26.69 -15.12 14.87
CA ARG A 379 -27.92 -14.89 14.09
C ARG A 379 -28.14 -13.41 13.82
N GLU A 380 -27.94 -12.58 14.83
CA GLU A 380 -28.04 -11.12 14.76
C GLU A 380 -26.95 -10.56 13.83
N HIS A 381 -25.71 -11.06 13.92
CA HIS A 381 -24.62 -10.69 13.00
C HIS A 381 -24.94 -11.03 11.55
N PHE A 382 -25.59 -12.18 11.30
CA PHE A 382 -26.03 -12.55 9.96
C PHE A 382 -27.17 -11.66 9.45
N ALA A 383 -28.16 -11.37 10.30
CA ALA A 383 -29.24 -10.45 9.96
C ALA A 383 -28.68 -9.06 9.60
N PHE A 384 -27.75 -8.55 10.41
CA PHE A 384 -27.00 -7.31 10.16
C PHE A 384 -26.29 -7.34 8.80
N GLY A 385 -25.44 -8.34 8.56
CA GLY A 385 -24.64 -8.36 7.34
C GLY A 385 -25.49 -8.55 6.08
N ALA A 386 -26.62 -9.25 6.20
CA ALA A 386 -27.57 -9.44 5.10
C ALA A 386 -28.25 -8.13 4.63
N GLU A 387 -28.35 -7.11 5.48
CA GLU A 387 -28.88 -5.79 5.10
C GLU A 387 -27.90 -4.99 4.22
N TRP A 388 -26.61 -5.33 4.26
CA TRP A 388 -25.57 -4.68 3.45
C TRP A 388 -25.39 -5.31 2.05
N ALA A 389 -26.41 -6.02 1.56
CA ALA A 389 -26.37 -6.66 0.24
C ALA A 389 -26.27 -5.62 -0.90
N VAL A 390 -25.39 -5.87 -1.86
CA VAL A 390 -25.17 -5.01 -3.03
C VAL A 390 -26.32 -5.14 -4.03
N SER A 391 -26.89 -4.00 -4.43
CA SER A 391 -27.90 -3.93 -5.48
C SER A 391 -27.26 -3.99 -6.88
N ASN A 392 -28.05 -4.35 -7.91
CA ASN A 392 -27.57 -4.36 -9.30
C ASN A 392 -27.08 -2.99 -9.77
N GLY A 393 -27.76 -1.90 -9.39
CA GLY A 393 -27.39 -0.55 -9.82
C GLY A 393 -26.14 0.02 -9.15
N THR A 394 -25.65 -0.62 -8.07
CA THR A 394 -24.51 -0.15 -7.29
C THR A 394 -23.31 -1.10 -7.34
N SER A 395 -23.41 -2.22 -8.07
CA SER A 395 -22.35 -3.22 -8.12
C SER A 395 -21.13 -2.69 -8.86
N LEU A 396 -19.94 -2.94 -8.30
CA LEU A 396 -18.65 -2.67 -8.92
C LEU A 396 -18.07 -3.91 -9.63
N PHE A 397 -18.74 -5.06 -9.51
CA PHE A 397 -18.22 -6.31 -10.02
C PHE A 397 -18.44 -6.53 -11.51
N THR A 398 -17.53 -7.28 -12.11
CA THR A 398 -17.63 -7.83 -13.45
C THR A 398 -18.40 -9.14 -13.44
N TYR A 399 -19.27 -9.32 -14.45
CA TYR A 399 -20.08 -10.52 -14.64
C TYR A 399 -19.86 -11.08 -16.06
N ASP A 400 -18.66 -11.61 -16.26
CA ASP A 400 -18.12 -12.12 -17.52
C ASP A 400 -18.40 -13.61 -17.79
N SER A 401 -19.01 -14.32 -16.84
CA SER A 401 -19.48 -15.69 -17.02
C SER A 401 -20.99 -15.84 -16.75
N ARG A 402 -21.59 -16.88 -17.36
CA ARG A 402 -23.00 -17.22 -17.16
C ARG A 402 -23.32 -17.49 -15.68
N GLU A 403 -22.43 -18.22 -15.00
CA GLU A 403 -22.58 -18.55 -13.58
C GLU A 403 -22.61 -17.29 -12.69
N LEU A 404 -21.73 -16.32 -12.96
CA LEU A 404 -21.70 -15.05 -12.24
C LEU A 404 -22.99 -14.25 -12.45
N ARG A 405 -23.49 -14.17 -13.68
CA ARG A 405 -24.74 -13.48 -13.99
C ARG A 405 -25.95 -14.13 -13.33
N GLU A 406 -26.10 -15.45 -13.46
CA GLU A 406 -27.22 -16.18 -12.86
C GLU A 406 -27.20 -16.08 -11.33
N SER A 407 -26.02 -16.19 -10.72
CA SER A 407 -25.87 -16.17 -9.26
C SER A 407 -26.08 -14.80 -8.63
N PHE A 408 -25.52 -13.76 -9.25
CA PHE A 408 -25.39 -12.45 -8.62
C PHE A 408 -26.21 -11.35 -9.29
N VAL A 409 -26.54 -11.44 -10.59
CA VAL A 409 -27.35 -10.41 -11.27
C VAL A 409 -28.82 -10.79 -11.24
N CYS A 410 -29.14 -12.02 -11.67
CA CYS A 410 -30.51 -12.53 -11.74
C CYS A 410 -30.97 -13.18 -10.42
N GLY A 411 -30.02 -13.68 -9.63
CA GLY A 411 -30.29 -14.36 -8.37
C GLY A 411 -30.69 -13.41 -7.23
N PRO A 412 -31.17 -13.98 -6.11
CA PRO A 412 -31.53 -13.19 -4.93
C PRO A 412 -30.29 -12.54 -4.31
N LYS A 413 -30.32 -11.21 -4.15
CA LYS A 413 -29.27 -10.43 -3.49
C LYS A 413 -29.14 -10.72 -2.01
N ARG A 414 -30.28 -11.02 -1.39
CA ARG A 414 -30.38 -11.34 0.03
C ARG A 414 -30.89 -12.77 0.17
N ARG A 415 -30.14 -13.62 0.87
CA ARG A 415 -30.58 -14.96 1.23
C ARG A 415 -31.14 -14.94 2.66
N PRO A 416 -32.41 -15.34 2.87
CA PRO A 416 -33.07 -15.20 4.17
C PRO A 416 -32.65 -16.26 5.20
N SER A 417 -32.03 -17.36 4.79
CA SER A 417 -31.70 -18.47 5.70
C SER A 417 -30.33 -18.29 6.36
N PHE A 418 -30.33 -18.25 7.69
CA PHE A 418 -29.12 -18.37 8.50
C PHE A 418 -28.45 -19.74 8.25
N PRO A 419 -27.18 -19.80 7.81
CA PRO A 419 -26.55 -21.07 7.48
C PRO A 419 -26.35 -21.92 8.74
N ALA A 420 -26.86 -23.16 8.71
CA ALA A 420 -26.69 -24.13 9.79
C ALA A 420 -25.21 -24.35 10.18
N SER A 421 -24.27 -24.13 9.25
CA SER A 421 -22.81 -24.26 9.44
C SER A 421 -22.16 -23.20 10.33
N VAL A 422 -22.90 -22.20 10.82
CA VAL A 422 -22.40 -21.29 11.86
C VAL A 422 -22.46 -21.94 13.24
N SER A 423 -23.38 -22.89 13.43
CA SER A 423 -23.36 -23.82 14.56
C SER A 423 -22.49 -24.99 14.12
N GLY A 424 -21.27 -25.11 14.66
CA GLY A 424 -20.42 -26.27 14.37
C GLY A 424 -21.14 -27.61 14.66
N PRO A 425 -20.55 -28.77 14.30
CA PRO A 425 -21.12 -30.06 14.66
C PRO A 425 -21.38 -30.12 16.18
N ALA A 426 -22.53 -30.66 16.58
CA ALA A 426 -22.96 -30.73 17.99
C ALA A 426 -21.90 -31.42 18.88
N GLU A 427 -21.17 -32.39 18.32
CA GLU A 427 -19.95 -32.96 18.89
C GLU A 427 -18.88 -33.08 17.79
N PRO A 428 -17.80 -32.28 17.85
CA PRO A 428 -16.68 -32.43 16.93
C PRO A 428 -15.85 -33.68 17.26
N ASP A 429 -15.27 -34.31 16.23
CA ASP A 429 -14.34 -35.44 16.39
C ASP A 429 -13.21 -35.08 17.37
N PRO A 430 -12.96 -35.85 18.45
CA PRO A 430 -11.89 -35.59 19.40
C PRO A 430 -10.51 -35.41 18.76
N ARG A 431 -10.23 -36.15 17.67
CA ARG A 431 -8.97 -36.01 16.92
C ARG A 431 -8.86 -34.65 16.25
N LEU A 432 -9.95 -34.16 15.68
CA LEU A 432 -10.01 -32.82 15.08
C LEU A 432 -9.82 -31.74 16.15
N VAL A 433 -10.38 -31.93 17.34
CA VAL A 433 -10.20 -31.00 18.47
C VAL A 433 -8.74 -30.92 18.90
N GLU A 434 -8.05 -32.06 19.02
CA GLU A 434 -6.63 -32.11 19.36
C GLU A 434 -5.75 -31.46 18.28
N GLN A 435 -6.00 -31.77 17.00
CA GLN A 435 -5.30 -31.15 15.88
C GLN A 435 -5.52 -29.64 15.83
N ALA A 436 -6.76 -29.19 16.00
CA ALA A 436 -7.09 -27.77 16.05
C ALA A 436 -6.40 -27.07 17.23
N ALA A 437 -6.34 -27.69 18.42
CA ALA A 437 -5.64 -27.13 19.56
C ALA A 437 -4.14 -26.93 19.28
N SER A 438 -3.49 -27.94 18.67
CA SER A 438 -2.08 -27.90 18.29
C SER A 438 -1.77 -26.80 17.26
N VAL A 439 -2.58 -26.72 16.19
CA VAL A 439 -2.38 -25.77 15.09
C VAL A 439 -2.75 -24.34 15.49
N CYS A 440 -3.82 -24.17 16.28
CA CYS A 440 -4.36 -22.85 16.59
C CYS A 440 -3.70 -22.15 17.77
N GLN A 441 -3.10 -22.89 18.71
CA GLN A 441 -2.42 -22.32 19.88
C GLN A 441 -3.24 -21.23 20.59
N GLY A 442 -4.54 -21.48 20.77
CA GLY A 442 -5.47 -20.57 21.44
C GLY A 442 -6.07 -19.45 20.58
N ASP A 443 -5.75 -19.37 19.28
CA ASP A 443 -6.37 -18.40 18.38
C ASP A 443 -7.87 -18.72 18.13
N PRO A 444 -8.80 -17.79 18.44
CA PRO A 444 -10.23 -18.09 18.38
C PRO A 444 -10.75 -18.25 16.95
N PHE A 445 -10.23 -17.47 15.99
CA PHE A 445 -10.63 -17.53 14.58
C PHE A 445 -10.15 -18.84 13.95
N CYS A 446 -8.90 -19.22 14.22
CA CYS A 446 -8.36 -20.50 13.80
C CYS A 446 -9.17 -21.67 14.33
N ARG A 447 -9.48 -21.68 15.63
CA ARG A 447 -10.23 -22.77 16.24
C ARG A 447 -11.63 -22.86 15.65
N PHE A 448 -12.28 -21.72 15.43
CA PHE A 448 -13.58 -21.67 14.77
C PHE A 448 -13.52 -22.27 13.36
N ASP A 449 -12.60 -21.80 12.52
CA ASP A 449 -12.46 -22.28 11.14
C ASP A 449 -12.07 -23.77 11.11
N ALA A 450 -11.10 -24.22 11.90
CA ALA A 450 -10.70 -25.62 11.95
C ALA A 450 -11.85 -26.56 12.34
N LEU A 451 -12.62 -26.20 13.37
CA LEU A 451 -13.71 -27.03 13.89
C LEU A 451 -14.97 -26.97 13.03
N THR A 452 -15.31 -25.81 12.47
CA THR A 452 -16.51 -25.67 11.64
C THR A 452 -16.33 -26.22 10.24
N THR A 453 -15.11 -26.17 9.69
CA THR A 453 -14.80 -26.69 8.36
C THR A 453 -14.32 -28.13 8.37
N GLY A 454 -13.79 -28.61 9.50
CA GLY A 454 -13.10 -29.91 9.58
C GLY A 454 -11.71 -29.91 8.94
N ASP A 455 -11.15 -28.73 8.62
CA ASP A 455 -9.85 -28.58 7.95
C ASP A 455 -8.91 -27.71 8.83
N PRO A 456 -7.99 -28.31 9.60
CA PRO A 456 -7.00 -27.59 10.39
C PRO A 456 -6.10 -26.66 9.56
N ALA A 457 -5.93 -26.93 8.25
CA ALA A 457 -5.16 -26.07 7.37
C ALA A 457 -5.91 -24.76 7.05
N LEU A 458 -7.24 -24.77 6.99
CA LEU A 458 -8.01 -23.52 6.90
C LEU A 458 -7.88 -22.71 8.20
N GLY A 459 -7.95 -23.37 9.35
CA GLY A 459 -7.70 -22.72 10.65
C GLY A 459 -6.32 -22.05 10.71
N SER A 460 -5.27 -22.73 10.25
CA SER A 460 -3.91 -22.17 10.26
C SER A 460 -3.76 -20.91 9.39
N LEU A 461 -4.49 -20.84 8.26
CA LEU A 461 -4.54 -19.65 7.40
C LEU A 461 -5.26 -18.48 8.10
N ALA A 462 -6.37 -18.74 8.79
CA ALA A 462 -7.07 -17.75 9.62
C ALA A 462 -6.15 -17.22 10.73
N ARG A 463 -5.43 -18.12 11.44
CA ARG A 463 -4.44 -17.74 12.45
C ARG A 463 -3.36 -16.81 11.88
N ALA A 464 -2.77 -17.19 10.75
CA ALA A 464 -1.71 -16.42 10.11
C ALA A 464 -2.20 -15.03 9.68
N SER A 465 -3.47 -14.90 9.30
CA SER A 465 -4.09 -13.63 8.92
C SER A 465 -4.35 -12.75 10.14
N HIS A 466 -4.91 -13.33 11.22
CA HIS A 466 -5.11 -12.62 12.47
C HIS A 466 -3.80 -12.15 13.11
N GLN A 467 -2.74 -12.98 13.08
CA GLN A 467 -1.42 -12.59 13.58
C GLN A 467 -0.82 -11.43 12.77
N ARG A 468 -0.93 -11.46 11.44
CA ARG A 468 -0.51 -10.35 10.57
C ARG A 468 -1.26 -9.07 10.89
N PHE A 469 -2.57 -9.13 11.06
CA PHE A 469 -3.38 -7.97 11.43
C PHE A 469 -3.05 -7.42 12.83
N ARG A 470 -2.83 -8.30 13.82
CA ARG A 470 -2.39 -7.89 15.16
C ARG A 470 -1.05 -7.16 15.14
N LYS A 471 -0.09 -7.68 14.37
CA LYS A 471 1.21 -7.04 14.17
C LYS A 471 1.05 -5.68 13.50
N LEU A 472 0.28 -5.60 12.42
CA LEU A 472 -0.04 -4.34 11.74
C LEU A 472 -0.61 -3.30 12.70
N ARG A 473 -1.63 -3.64 13.49
CA ARG A 473 -2.21 -2.74 14.50
C ARG A 473 -1.21 -2.31 15.58
N GLN A 474 -0.29 -3.20 15.94
CA GLN A 474 0.78 -2.87 16.90
C GLN A 474 1.78 -1.89 16.30
N ASP A 475 2.18 -2.11 15.04
CA ASP A 475 3.13 -1.25 14.32
C ASP A 475 2.54 0.14 14.05
N LEU A 476 1.22 0.25 13.89
CA LEU A 476 0.47 1.49 13.71
C LEU A 476 0.07 2.20 15.01
N LYS A 477 0.48 1.72 16.20
CA LYS A 477 0.20 2.45 17.44
C LYS A 477 0.88 3.82 17.40
N PRO A 478 0.23 4.88 17.92
CA PRO A 478 0.89 6.18 18.08
C PRO A 478 2.16 6.01 18.93
N GLY A 479 3.33 6.15 18.30
CA GLY A 479 4.59 6.22 19.02
C GLY A 479 4.66 7.53 19.80
N ARG A 480 5.27 7.50 21.00
CA ARG A 480 5.84 8.73 21.54
C ARG A 480 6.99 9.12 20.60
N PRO A 481 7.17 10.41 20.24
CA PRO A 481 8.39 10.85 19.59
C PRO A 481 9.56 10.33 20.42
N LEU A 482 10.43 9.52 19.81
CA LEU A 482 11.67 9.14 20.49
C LEU A 482 12.42 10.46 20.73
N PRO A 483 12.92 10.72 21.94
CA PRO A 483 13.66 11.94 22.20
C PRO A 483 14.84 12.02 21.22
N PRO A 484 15.15 13.21 20.69
CA PRO A 484 16.33 13.38 19.85
C PRO A 484 17.54 12.84 20.63
N PRO A 485 18.48 12.15 19.97
CA PRO A 485 19.68 11.68 20.65
C PRO A 485 20.36 12.87 21.31
N LEU A 486 20.60 12.77 22.63
CA LEU A 486 21.34 13.77 23.40
C LEU A 486 22.65 14.08 22.67
N THR A 487 22.76 15.33 22.23
CA THR A 487 23.91 15.99 21.61
C THR A 487 25.21 15.16 21.65
N ARG A 488 25.55 14.56 20.52
CA ARG A 488 26.94 14.23 20.22
C ARG A 488 27.46 15.32 19.29
N THR A 489 28.36 16.13 19.81
CA THR A 489 29.24 17.10 19.13
C THR A 489 29.19 17.03 17.60
N ARG A 490 28.87 18.16 16.95
CA ARG A 490 29.07 18.40 15.51
C ARG A 490 30.44 17.83 15.08
N ARG A 491 30.45 16.60 14.59
CA ARG A 491 31.49 16.15 13.68
C ARG A 491 30.86 16.31 12.33
N HIS A 492 31.33 17.30 11.58
CA HIS A 492 31.22 17.26 10.13
C HIS A 492 31.79 15.90 9.72
N ALA A 493 30.91 14.93 9.47
CA ALA A 493 31.31 13.72 8.79
C ALA A 493 31.61 14.17 7.37
N SER A 494 32.89 14.31 7.04
CA SER A 494 33.31 14.36 5.65
C SER A 494 32.66 13.16 4.93
N PRO A 495 32.17 13.35 3.71
CA PRO A 495 31.69 12.22 2.93
C PRO A 495 32.78 11.15 2.86
N PRO A 496 32.43 9.85 2.80
CA PRO A 496 33.43 8.82 2.55
C PRO A 496 34.24 9.21 1.30
N PRO A 497 35.55 8.90 1.25
CA PRO A 497 36.34 9.19 0.06
C PRO A 497 35.64 8.59 -1.15
N HIS A 498 35.60 9.36 -2.24
CA HIS A 498 34.95 9.02 -3.50
C HIS A 498 34.97 7.51 -3.75
N PRO A 499 33.81 6.82 -3.90
CA PRO A 499 33.85 5.54 -4.57
C PRO A 499 34.49 5.83 -5.94
N ASN A 500 35.58 5.14 -6.25
CA ASN A 500 36.10 5.13 -7.61
C ASN A 500 34.91 4.92 -8.56
N PRO A 501 34.84 5.64 -9.69
CA PRO A 501 33.80 5.36 -10.68
C PRO A 501 33.80 3.85 -10.94
N PRO A 502 32.63 3.20 -11.00
CA PRO A 502 32.58 1.77 -11.27
C PRO A 502 33.40 1.49 -12.53
N ARG A 503 34.49 0.74 -12.36
CA ARG A 503 35.17 0.08 -13.47
C ARG A 503 34.25 -1.05 -13.90
N GLU A 504 33.23 -0.72 -14.68
CA GLU A 504 32.50 -1.71 -15.47
C GLU A 504 32.63 -1.35 -16.96
N ALA A 505 33.33 -2.26 -17.65
CA ALA A 505 33.37 -2.51 -19.08
C ALA A 505 33.81 -1.37 -20.01
N ALA A 506 35.14 -1.24 -20.16
CA ALA A 506 35.68 -1.21 -21.51
C ALA A 506 35.61 -2.66 -22.05
N ALA A 507 34.58 -2.95 -22.84
CA ALA A 507 34.52 -4.02 -23.84
C ALA A 507 33.34 -3.74 -24.76
#